data_AF-X1F0Z8-F1
#
_entry.id   AF-X1F0Z8-F1
#
_cell.length_a   1.000
_cell.length_b   1.000
_cell.length_c   1.000
_cell.angle_alpha   90.00
_cell.angle_beta   90.00
_cell.angle_gamma   90.00
#
_symmetry.space_group_name_H-M   'P 1'
#
loop_
_entity.id
_entity.type
_entity.pdbx_description
1 polymer ?
#
loop_
_entity_poly.entity_id
_entity_poly.type
_entity_poly.pdbx_seq_one_letter_code
_entity_poly.pdbx_strand_id
1 'polypeptide(L)'
;MQTAMFEEIEKDWYTDNLIHNRLNFKWYISNSFTTAIEVRNRFIYGEFFKYIPDYADLIDRENGWFDLSTNMVEEKSFLLHSTIDRAWIDFTAGNLQIRAGRQRINWGQNFVWNPNDIFNTYSFFDFDYA
;
A
#
# COMPACT_ATOMS: atom_id res chain seq x y z
N MET A 1 9.97 -1.92 8.34
CA MET A 1 9.44 -1.31 9.57
C MET A 1 9.38 -2.37 10.66
N GLN A 2 9.69 -2.03 11.91
CA GLN A 2 9.54 -2.93 13.06
C GLN A 2 8.56 -2.32 14.04
N THR A 3 7.62 -3.13 14.51
CA THR A 3 6.62 -2.75 15.52
C THR A 3 6.85 -3.62 16.76
N ALA A 4 6.84 -3.01 17.93
CA ALA A 4 6.87 -3.71 19.20
C ALA A 4 5.69 -3.24 20.07
N MET A 5 4.98 -4.18 20.67
CA MET A 5 3.85 -3.93 21.57
C MET A 5 4.08 -4.66 22.89
N PHE A 6 3.90 -3.94 24.00
CA PHE A 6 4.01 -4.48 25.35
C PHE A 6 3.00 -3.78 26.27
N GLU A 7 2.45 -4.50 27.25
CA GLU A 7 1.55 -3.94 28.27
C GLU A 7 2.36 -3.26 29.39
N GLU A 8 3.41 -3.93 29.85
CA GLU A 8 4.38 -3.44 30.82
C GLU A 8 5.79 -3.76 30.32
N ILE A 9 6.78 -2.93 30.68
CA ILE A 9 8.17 -3.09 30.22
C ILE A 9 8.76 -4.43 30.66
N GLU A 10 8.34 -4.94 31.83
CA GLU A 10 8.83 -6.19 32.43
C GLU A 10 8.13 -7.46 31.91
N LYS A 11 7.05 -7.31 31.14
CA LYS A 11 6.27 -8.43 30.58
C LYS A 11 6.79 -8.84 29.19
N ASP A 12 6.17 -9.87 28.62
CA ASP A 12 6.47 -10.31 27.25
C ASP A 12 6.18 -9.20 26.23
N TRP A 13 7.11 -9.02 25.30
CA TRP A 13 6.96 -8.08 24.19
C TRP A 13 6.60 -8.84 22.94
N TYR A 14 5.61 -8.34 22.22
CA TYR A 14 5.23 -8.86 20.91
C TYR A 14 5.89 -8.02 19.84
N THR A 15 6.61 -8.67 18.93
CA THR A 15 7.27 -7.98 17.84
C THR A 15 6.81 -8.48 16.49
N ASP A 16 6.68 -7.53 15.56
CA ASP A 16 6.33 -7.79 14.18
C ASP A 16 7.23 -6.95 13.27
N ASN A 17 7.64 -7.54 12.17
CA ASN A 17 8.54 -6.93 11.21
C ASN A 17 7.90 -6.96 9.83
N LEU A 18 8.04 -5.84 9.12
CA LEU A 18 7.56 -5.66 7.76
C LEU A 18 8.73 -5.35 6.84
N ILE A 19 8.88 -6.18 5.81
CA ILE A 19 9.67 -5.91 4.62
C ILE A 19 8.69 -5.69 3.48
N HIS A 20 8.73 -4.52 2.85
CA HIS A 20 7.88 -4.21 1.70
C HIS A 20 8.70 -3.88 0.46
N ASN A 21 8.08 -4.06 -0.70
CA ASN A 21 8.64 -3.67 -1.98
C ASN A 21 7.51 -3.19 -2.89
N ARG A 22 7.78 -2.12 -3.67
CA ARG A 22 6.85 -1.65 -4.70
C ARG A 22 7.51 -1.76 -6.07
N LEU A 23 6.85 -2.50 -6.95
CA LEU A 23 7.22 -2.66 -8.34
C LEU A 23 6.36 -1.71 -9.17
N ASN A 24 7.02 -0.77 -9.85
CA ASN A 24 6.34 0.23 -10.68
C ASN A 24 6.70 -0.02 -12.14
N PHE A 25 5.71 -0.36 -12.94
CA PHE A 25 5.86 -0.58 -14.36
C PHE A 25 5.07 0.45 -15.14
N LYS A 26 5.73 1.12 -16.09
CA LYS A 26 5.12 2.13 -16.94
C LYS A 26 5.56 1.91 -18.38
N TRP A 27 4.60 1.79 -19.27
CA TRP A 27 4.82 1.52 -20.68
C TRP A 27 4.25 2.62 -21.54
N TYR A 28 5.08 3.11 -22.46
CA TYR A 28 4.73 4.13 -23.45
C TYR A 28 4.49 3.43 -24.78
N ILE A 29 3.25 2.97 -24.99
CA ILE A 29 2.88 2.15 -26.15
C ILE A 29 2.95 2.99 -27.43
N SER A 30 2.58 4.26 -27.35
CA SER A 30 2.70 5.24 -28.44
C SER A 30 2.75 6.67 -27.89
N ASN A 31 2.85 7.66 -28.78
CA ASN A 31 2.79 9.09 -28.39
C ASN A 31 1.46 9.48 -27.71
N SER A 32 0.41 8.67 -27.89
CA SER A 32 -0.92 8.94 -27.34
C SER A 32 -1.37 7.94 -26.28
N PHE A 33 -0.68 6.82 -26.10
CA PHE A 33 -1.08 5.77 -25.16
C PHE A 33 0.02 5.45 -24.15
N THR A 34 -0.31 5.60 -22.88
CA THR A 34 0.54 5.19 -21.75
C THR A 34 -0.26 4.27 -20.84
N THR A 35 0.36 3.24 -20.31
CA THR A 35 -0.24 2.40 -19.26
C THR A 35 0.74 2.23 -18.12
N ALA A 36 0.22 2.08 -16.90
CA ALA A 36 1.02 1.77 -15.74
C ALA A 36 0.34 0.78 -14.82
N ILE A 37 1.17 -0.07 -14.20
CA ILE A 37 0.78 -1.01 -13.16
C ILE A 37 1.77 -0.85 -12.01
N GLU A 38 1.24 -0.68 -10.80
CA GLU A 38 2.02 -0.59 -9.58
C GLU A 38 1.57 -1.70 -8.63
N VAL A 39 2.52 -2.57 -8.25
CA VAL A 39 2.28 -3.73 -7.38
C VAL A 39 3.09 -3.55 -6.11
N ARG A 40 2.44 -3.68 -4.97
CA ARG A 40 3.06 -3.62 -3.64
C ARG A 40 3.05 -5.00 -3.01
N ASN A 41 4.23 -5.46 -2.62
CA ASN A 41 4.44 -6.70 -1.91
C ASN A 41 4.84 -6.38 -0.47
N ARG A 42 4.23 -7.06 0.50
CA ARG A 42 4.48 -6.92 1.93
C ARG A 42 4.75 -8.31 2.50
N PHE A 43 5.95 -8.51 2.97
CA PHE A 43 6.33 -9.67 3.77
C PHE A 43 6.33 -9.26 5.25
N ILE A 44 5.40 -9.82 6.00
CA ILE A 44 5.17 -9.52 7.41
C ILE A 44 5.52 -10.78 8.18
N TYR A 45 6.32 -10.68 9.24
CA TYR A 45 6.69 -11.81 10.07
C TYR A 45 6.83 -11.40 11.54
N GLY A 46 6.41 -12.30 12.42
CA GLY A 46 6.45 -12.07 13.85
C GLY A 46 5.31 -12.74 14.58
N GLU A 47 4.98 -12.19 15.74
CA GLU A 47 4.15 -12.84 16.73
C GLU A 47 2.67 -12.46 16.61
N PHE A 48 2.34 -11.39 15.89
CA PHE A 48 0.96 -10.93 15.75
C PHE A 48 0.05 -11.98 15.10
N PHE A 49 0.59 -12.80 14.19
CA PHE A 49 -0.12 -13.95 13.60
C PHE A 49 -0.61 -14.99 14.61
N LYS A 50 -0.01 -15.06 15.80
CA LYS A 50 -0.39 -16.02 16.84
C LYS A 50 -1.45 -15.48 17.79
N TYR A 51 -1.51 -14.17 17.98
CA TYR A 51 -2.29 -13.52 19.04
C TYR A 51 -3.46 -12.68 18.52
N ILE A 52 -3.41 -12.23 17.26
CA ILE A 52 -4.50 -11.50 16.63
C ILE A 52 -5.32 -12.49 15.79
N PRO A 53 -6.59 -12.76 16.14
CA PRO A 53 -7.47 -13.58 15.32
C PRO A 53 -7.66 -12.96 13.93
N ASP A 54 -7.70 -13.80 12.91
CA ASP A 54 -7.97 -13.42 11.52
C ASP A 54 -7.04 -12.29 11.00
N TYR A 55 -5.79 -12.25 11.49
CA TYR A 55 -4.84 -11.18 11.16
C TYR A 55 -4.54 -11.12 9.66
N ALA A 56 -4.47 -12.28 8.99
CA ALA A 56 -4.27 -12.36 7.55
C ALA A 56 -5.46 -11.74 6.77
N ASP A 57 -6.70 -12.01 7.17
CA ASP A 57 -7.90 -11.42 6.57
C ASP A 57 -7.97 -9.91 6.82
N LEU A 58 -7.52 -9.47 8.00
CA LEU A 58 -7.47 -8.06 8.35
C LEU A 58 -6.47 -7.29 7.48
N ILE A 59 -5.36 -7.93 7.10
CA ILE A 59 -4.35 -7.38 6.18
C ILE A 59 -4.86 -7.36 4.73
N ASP A 60 -5.63 -8.37 4.33
CA ASP A 60 -6.16 -8.52 2.97
C ASP A 60 -7.38 -7.63 2.70
N ARG A 61 -8.00 -7.10 3.75
CA ARG A 61 -9.20 -6.27 3.63
C ARG A 61 -8.95 -5.02 2.78
N GLU A 62 -9.59 -5.01 1.62
CA GLU A 62 -9.55 -3.90 0.67
C GLU A 62 -10.92 -3.21 0.51
N ASN A 63 -10.92 -1.87 0.44
CA ASN A 63 -12.13 -1.05 0.27
C ASN A 63 -12.36 -0.63 -1.21
N GLY A 64 -11.96 -1.47 -2.16
CA GLY A 64 -12.10 -1.24 -3.59
C GLY A 64 -13.42 -1.76 -4.16
N TRP A 65 -13.78 -1.32 -5.37
CA TRP A 65 -14.86 -1.95 -6.16
C TRP A 65 -14.45 -3.31 -6.73
N PHE A 66 -13.15 -3.53 -6.86
CA PHE A 66 -12.53 -4.77 -7.30
C PHE A 66 -11.51 -5.17 -6.26
N ASP A 67 -11.48 -6.46 -5.94
CA ASP A 67 -10.44 -7.06 -5.11
C ASP A 67 -9.20 -7.26 -5.97
N LEU A 68 -8.14 -6.52 -5.65
CA LEU A 68 -6.83 -6.59 -6.32
C LEU A 68 -5.71 -6.84 -5.31
N SER A 69 -6.07 -7.38 -4.16
CA SER A 69 -5.20 -7.84 -3.09
C SER A 69 -5.22 -9.36 -3.00
N THR A 70 -4.14 -9.94 -2.53
CA THR A 70 -4.13 -11.37 -2.19
C THR A 70 -3.01 -11.70 -1.21
N ASN A 71 -3.33 -12.54 -0.25
CA ASN A 71 -2.37 -13.25 0.58
C ASN A 71 -1.75 -14.40 -0.23
N MET A 72 -0.57 -14.16 -0.82
CA MET A 72 0.13 -15.14 -1.66
C MET A 72 0.62 -16.34 -0.85
N VAL A 73 1.07 -16.11 0.39
CA VAL A 73 1.52 -17.16 1.31
C VAL A 73 1.09 -16.78 2.71
N GLU A 74 0.40 -17.69 3.40
CA GLU A 74 -0.04 -17.51 4.77
C GLU A 74 0.46 -18.66 5.63
N GLU A 75 1.27 -18.35 6.63
CA GLU A 75 1.85 -19.32 7.55
C GLU A 75 1.72 -18.81 8.99
N LYS A 76 1.94 -19.70 9.96
CA LYS A 76 1.74 -19.41 11.40
C LYS A 76 2.63 -18.30 11.99
N SER A 77 3.61 -17.80 11.25
CA SER A 77 4.58 -16.81 11.75
C SER A 77 4.99 -15.79 10.70
N PHE A 78 4.46 -15.89 9.47
CA PHE A 78 4.70 -14.91 8.43
C PHE A 78 3.58 -14.92 7.38
N LEU A 79 3.46 -13.81 6.67
CA LEU A 79 2.52 -13.57 5.59
C LEU A 79 3.23 -12.86 4.45
N LEU A 80 3.02 -13.33 3.23
CA LEU A 80 3.35 -12.60 2.02
C LEU A 80 2.05 -12.12 1.38
N HIS A 81 1.84 -10.81 1.39
CA HIS A 81 0.67 -10.17 0.84
C HIS A 81 1.06 -9.29 -0.35
N SER A 82 0.28 -9.34 -1.43
CA SER A 82 0.50 -8.55 -2.64
C SER A 82 -0.76 -7.79 -3.02
N THR A 83 -0.61 -6.53 -3.41
CA THR A 83 -1.71 -5.65 -3.83
C THR A 83 -1.36 -4.93 -5.12
N ILE A 84 -2.29 -4.85 -6.07
CA ILE A 84 -2.18 -3.96 -7.22
C ILE A 84 -2.79 -2.61 -6.84
N ASP A 85 -1.95 -1.69 -6.39
CA ASP A 85 -2.40 -0.38 -5.92
C ASP A 85 -2.90 0.51 -7.05
N ARG A 86 -2.26 0.42 -8.23
CA ARG A 86 -2.60 1.22 -9.42
C ARG A 86 -2.53 0.36 -10.67
N ALA A 87 -3.54 0.49 -11.53
CA ALA A 87 -3.61 -0.16 -12.83
C ALA A 87 -4.48 0.70 -13.73
N TRP A 88 -3.85 1.44 -14.64
CA TRP A 88 -4.55 2.39 -15.49
C TRP A 88 -3.99 2.46 -16.92
N ILE A 89 -4.84 2.93 -17.81
CA ILE A 89 -4.50 3.33 -19.17
C ILE A 89 -4.83 4.81 -19.37
N ASP A 90 -3.96 5.49 -20.07
CA ASP A 90 -4.01 6.92 -20.33
C ASP A 90 -3.94 7.15 -21.84
N PHE A 91 -4.93 7.86 -22.35
CA PHE A 91 -5.03 8.28 -23.73
C PHE A 91 -4.92 9.80 -23.80
N THR A 92 -3.97 10.30 -24.59
CA THR A 92 -3.75 11.74 -24.80
C THR A 92 -3.84 12.09 -26.28
N ALA A 93 -4.72 13.03 -26.62
CA ALA A 93 -4.90 13.59 -27.96
C ALA A 93 -5.01 15.11 -27.90
N GLY A 94 -3.94 15.81 -28.27
CA GLY A 94 -3.88 17.27 -28.18
C GLY A 94 -4.09 17.76 -26.75
N ASN A 95 -5.16 18.51 -26.50
CA ASN A 95 -5.52 19.03 -25.18
C ASN A 95 -6.44 18.10 -24.38
N LEU A 96 -6.81 16.93 -24.92
CA LEU A 96 -7.67 15.96 -24.27
C LEU A 96 -6.82 14.82 -23.67
N GLN A 97 -6.98 14.58 -22.37
CA GLN A 97 -6.40 13.42 -21.69
C GLN A 97 -7.49 12.65 -20.96
N ILE A 98 -7.56 11.35 -21.21
CA ILE A 98 -8.51 10.44 -20.58
C ILE A 98 -7.71 9.35 -19.89
N ARG A 99 -7.86 9.23 -18.57
CA ARG A 99 -7.27 8.15 -17.77
C ARG A 99 -8.38 7.28 -17.17
N ALA A 100 -8.30 5.98 -17.43
CA ALA A 100 -9.24 4.99 -16.93
C ALA A 100 -8.52 3.86 -16.21
N GLY A 101 -9.13 3.38 -15.12
CA GLY A 101 -8.62 2.30 -14.30
C GLY A 101 -8.44 2.70 -12.84
N ARG A 102 -7.80 1.83 -12.07
CA ARG A 102 -7.48 2.05 -10.67
C ARG A 102 -6.33 3.06 -10.57
N GLN A 103 -6.65 4.24 -10.06
CA GLN A 103 -5.72 5.36 -9.98
C GLN A 103 -5.91 6.09 -8.65
N ARG A 104 -4.86 6.76 -8.21
CA ARG A 104 -4.95 7.70 -7.10
C ARG A 104 -5.38 9.06 -7.66
N ILE A 105 -6.55 9.55 -7.26
CA ILE A 105 -7.02 10.89 -7.61
C ILE A 105 -6.79 11.79 -6.40
N ASN A 106 -5.80 12.67 -6.48
CA ASN A 106 -5.53 13.64 -5.43
C ASN A 106 -6.40 14.88 -5.65
N TRP A 107 -7.53 14.96 -4.94
CA TRP A 107 -8.38 16.16 -4.95
C TRP A 107 -7.84 17.18 -3.94
N GLY A 108 -7.46 18.38 -4.40
CA GLY A 108 -7.14 19.50 -3.52
C GLY A 108 -5.76 19.46 -2.83
N GLN A 109 -4.91 18.47 -3.10
CA GLN A 109 -3.50 18.48 -2.66
C GLN A 109 -2.63 19.26 -3.67
N ASN A 110 -2.84 20.57 -3.79
CA ASN A 110 -2.00 21.43 -4.64
C ASN A 110 -0.77 21.97 -3.88
N PHE A 111 -0.77 21.87 -2.55
CA PHE A 111 0.33 22.33 -1.70
C PHE A 111 0.93 21.16 -0.93
N VAL A 112 2.26 21.21 -0.78
CA VAL A 112 3.05 20.26 0.05
C VAL A 112 2.60 20.24 1.50
N TRP A 113 1.83 21.25 1.92
CA TRP A 113 1.36 21.43 3.28
C TRP A 113 -0.16 21.59 3.30
N ASN A 114 -0.87 20.66 3.93
CA ASN A 114 -2.27 20.80 4.31
C ASN A 114 -2.32 21.31 5.77
N PRO A 115 -3.18 22.27 6.14
CA PRO A 115 -3.35 22.67 7.54
C PRO A 115 -3.62 21.50 8.51
N ASN A 116 -4.17 20.39 8.01
CA ASN A 116 -4.37 19.16 8.77
C ASN A 116 -3.05 18.40 9.06
N ASP A 117 -1.97 18.69 8.34
CA ASP A 117 -0.66 18.04 8.54
C ASP A 117 0.03 18.46 9.85
N ILE A 118 -0.42 19.55 10.48
CA ILE A 118 0.01 19.92 11.86
C ILE A 118 -0.43 18.87 12.87
N PHE A 119 -1.55 18.20 12.60
CA PHE A 119 -2.14 17.17 13.44
C PHE A 119 -1.85 15.76 12.92
N ASN A 120 -1.21 15.65 11.75
CA ASN A 120 -0.84 14.40 11.14
C ASN A 120 0.62 14.07 11.47
N THR A 121 0.86 13.04 12.28
CA THR A 121 2.20 12.56 12.61
C THR A 121 2.85 11.73 11.49
N TYR A 122 2.16 11.50 10.37
CA TYR A 122 2.72 10.80 9.22
C TYR A 122 3.76 11.67 8.49
N SER A 123 4.99 11.15 8.37
CA SER A 123 6.06 11.80 7.61
C SER A 123 5.84 11.62 6.11
N PHE A 124 5.80 12.72 5.35
CA PHE A 124 5.81 12.70 3.89
C PHE A 124 7.05 12.01 3.29
N PHE A 125 8.11 11.85 4.07
CA PHE A 125 9.35 11.18 3.66
C PHE A 125 9.33 9.68 3.93
N ASP A 126 8.26 9.15 4.54
CA ASP A 126 8.13 7.72 4.74
C ASP A 126 7.88 7.02 3.39
N PHE A 127 8.56 5.90 3.18
CA PHE A 127 8.51 5.18 1.91
C PHE A 127 7.10 4.68 1.56
N ASP A 128 6.25 4.50 2.58
CA ASP A 128 4.84 4.10 2.43
C ASP A 128 3.87 5.24 2.06
N TYR A 129 4.34 6.48 1.93
CA TYR A 129 3.50 7.61 1.52
C TYR A 129 3.24 7.61 -0.01
N ALA A 130 2.33 6.74 -0.49
CA ALA A 130 1.85 6.78 -1.89
C ALA A 130 0.57 5.98 -2.15
#